data_AF-A0A434BS13-F1
#
_entry.id   AF-A0A434BS13-F1
#
_cell.length_a   1.000
_cell.length_b   1.000
_cell.length_c   1.000
_cell.angle_alpha   90.00
_cell.angle_beta   90.00
_cell.angle_gamma   90.00
#
_symmetry.space_group_name_H-M   'P 1'
#
loop_
_entity.id
_entity.type
_entity.pdbx_description
1 polymer ?
#
loop_
_entity_poly.entity_id
_entity_poly.type
_entity_poly.pdbx_seq_one_letter_code
_entity_poly.pdbx_strand_id
1 'polypeptide(L)'
;MAIYREKDVFERRNAANEAKKALLERFKAKPAADDPAVLARQAERKAILAAREIREAEKARLKQEKLAREAVEKAEREAAAEAARIAAEEAAQAEA
;
A
#
# COMPACT_ATOMS: atom_id res chain seq x y z
N MET A 1 -10.64 -30.90 23.72
CA MET A 1 -11.46 -29.72 24.06
C MET A 1 -10.53 -28.67 24.63
N ALA A 2 -10.24 -27.60 23.88
CA ALA A 2 -9.32 -26.56 24.34
C ALA A 2 -9.98 -25.79 25.49
N ILE A 3 -9.49 -25.99 26.71
CA ILE A 3 -9.92 -25.24 27.89
C ILE A 3 -9.32 -23.84 27.74
N TYR A 4 -10.07 -22.92 27.15
CA TYR A 4 -9.73 -21.51 27.17
C TYR A 4 -9.88 -21.03 28.61
N ARG A 5 -8.76 -20.93 29.35
CA ARG A 5 -8.75 -20.31 30.68
C ARG A 5 -8.97 -18.82 30.46
N GLU A 6 -10.20 -18.35 30.67
CA GLU A 6 -10.46 -16.91 30.82
C GLU A 6 -9.58 -16.39 31.95
N LYS A 7 -8.76 -15.37 31.63
CA LYS A 7 -7.96 -14.68 32.64
C LYS A 7 -8.90 -14.08 33.67
N ASP A 8 -8.71 -14.43 34.94
CA ASP A 8 -9.49 -13.89 36.05
C ASP A 8 -9.43 -12.34 36.02
N VAL A 9 -10.47 -11.68 36.53
CA VAL A 9 -10.57 -10.22 36.61
C VAL A 9 -9.32 -9.62 37.26
N PHE A 10 -8.77 -10.31 38.27
CA PHE A 10 -7.52 -9.93 38.93
C PHE A 10 -6.30 -10.01 38.00
N GLU A 11 -6.18 -11.05 37.19
CA GLU A 11 -5.09 -11.19 36.21
C GLU A 11 -5.15 -10.07 35.15
N ARG A 12 -6.36 -9.76 34.66
CA ARG A 12 -6.56 -8.65 33.69
C ARG A 12 -6.20 -7.30 34.31
N ARG A 13 -6.62 -7.06 35.55
CA ARG A 13 -6.30 -5.83 36.29
C ARG A 13 -4.80 -5.70 36.54
N ASN A 14 -4.14 -6.79 36.94
CA ASN A 14 -2.70 -6.80 37.17
C ASN A 14 -1.93 -6.56 35.86
N ALA A 15 -2.32 -7.22 34.77
CA ALA A 15 -1.72 -6.97 33.45
C ALA A 15 -1.87 -5.51 32.99
N ALA A 16 -3.04 -4.89 33.22
CA ALA A 16 -3.26 -3.47 32.91
C ALA A 16 -2.39 -2.55 33.78
N ASN A 17 -2.25 -2.85 35.07
CA ASN A 17 -1.38 -2.10 35.98
C ASN A 17 0.09 -2.19 35.57
N GLU A 18 0.58 -3.39 35.24
CA GLU A 18 1.96 -3.59 34.77
C GLU A 18 2.20 -2.90 33.42
N ALA A 19 1.23 -2.95 32.49
CA ALA A 19 1.33 -2.21 31.24
C ALA A 19 1.42 -0.70 31.46
N LYS A 20 0.66 -0.16 32.42
CA LYS A 20 0.70 1.27 32.78
C LYS A 20 2.04 1.65 33.43
N LYS A 21 2.56 0.82 34.33
CA LYS A 21 3.90 1.01 34.91
C LYS A 21 4.97 1.00 33.82
N ALA A 22 4.95 0.00 32.93
CA ALA A 22 5.89 -0.10 31.83
C ALA A 22 5.82 1.12 30.89
N LEU A 23 4.63 1.66 30.61
CA LEU A 23 4.48 2.87 29.81
C LEU A 23 5.13 4.09 30.49
N LEU A 24 4.91 4.26 31.80
CA LEU A 24 5.50 5.35 32.58
C LEU A 24 7.02 5.25 32.65
N GLU A 25 7.57 4.06 32.87
CA GLU A 25 9.02 3.85 32.90
C GLU A 25 9.64 4.10 31.51
N ARG A 26 8.99 3.68 30.43
CA ARG A 26 9.42 4.01 29.06
C ARG A 26 9.38 5.50 28.76
N PHE A 27 8.41 6.22 29.33
CA PHE A 27 8.32 7.67 29.18
C PHE A 27 9.46 8.37 29.91
N LYS A 28 9.75 7.97 31.16
CA LYS A 28 10.87 8.52 31.95
C LYS A 28 12.23 8.21 31.32
N ALA A 29 12.41 7.01 30.76
CA ALA A 29 13.64 6.59 30.11
C ALA A 29 13.80 7.14 28.68
N LYS A 30 12.82 7.88 28.15
CA LYS A 30 12.88 8.41 26.79
C LYS A 30 13.93 9.52 26.73
N PRO A 31 14.92 9.46 25.82
CA PRO A 31 15.87 10.55 25.62
C PRO A 31 15.15 11.83 25.18
N ALA A 32 15.75 12.98 25.48
CA ALA A 32 15.27 14.27 25.03
C ALA A 32 15.18 14.34 23.50
N ALA A 33 14.36 15.23 22.96
CA ALA A 33 14.23 15.39 21.51
C ALA A 33 15.55 15.82 20.84
N ASP A 34 16.36 16.58 21.58
CA ASP A 34 17.67 17.08 21.14
C ASP A 34 18.82 16.08 21.38
N ASP A 35 18.51 14.89 21.89
CA ASP A 35 19.50 13.83 22.04
C ASP A 35 20.04 13.43 20.64
N PRO A 36 21.37 13.38 20.46
CA PRO A 36 21.96 13.13 19.15
C PRO A 36 21.55 11.78 18.54
N ALA A 37 21.29 10.75 19.36
CA ALA A 37 20.80 9.47 18.86
C ALA A 37 19.32 9.51 18.47
N VAL A 38 18.51 10.41 19.05
CA VAL A 38 17.14 10.68 18.58
C VAL A 38 17.17 11.44 17.27
N LEU A 39 18.00 12.48 17.15
CA LEU A 39 18.14 13.27 15.93
C LEU A 39 18.65 12.42 14.75
N ALA A 40 19.65 11.56 14.98
CA ALA A 40 20.16 10.64 13.96
C ALA A 40 19.06 9.71 13.43
N ARG A 41 18.27 9.10 14.32
CA ARG A 41 17.14 8.23 13.94
C ARG A 41 16.05 9.00 13.19
N GLN A 42 15.78 10.25 13.57
CA GLN A 42 14.82 11.08 12.86
C GLN A 42 15.33 11.43 11.45
N ALA A 43 16.60 11.79 11.31
CA ALA A 43 17.23 12.09 10.03
C ALA A 43 17.20 10.86 9.10
N GLU A 44 17.56 9.68 9.61
CA GLU A 44 17.50 8.42 8.86
C GLU A 44 16.08 8.12 8.38
N ARG A 45 15.08 8.23 9.28
CA ARG A 45 13.68 8.05 8.90
C ARG A 45 13.23 9.03 7.83
N LYS A 46 13.59 10.30 7.95
CA LYS A 46 13.29 11.32 6.93
C LYS A 46 13.91 10.96 5.58
N ALA A 47 15.16 10.51 5.55
CA ALA A 47 15.83 10.07 4.33
C ALA A 47 15.12 8.86 3.69
N ILE A 48 14.69 7.89 4.49
CA ILE A 48 13.92 6.72 4.00
C ILE A 48 12.57 7.15 3.43
N LEU A 49 11.87 8.09 4.08
CA LEU A 49 10.58 8.59 3.60
C LEU A 49 10.75 9.34 2.27
N ALA A 50 11.73 10.24 2.17
CA ALA A 50 12.04 10.95 0.93
C ALA A 50 12.37 9.97 -0.21
N ALA A 51 13.17 8.93 0.06
CA ALA A 51 13.49 7.90 -0.93
C ALA A 51 12.26 7.05 -1.33
N ARG A 52 11.29 6.87 -0.43
CA ARG A 52 10.02 6.21 -0.75
C ARG A 52 9.15 7.09 -1.62
N GLU A 53 9.03 8.37 -1.31
CA GLU A 53 8.25 9.35 -2.08
C GLU A 53 8.73 9.44 -3.52
N ILE A 54 10.05 9.50 -3.73
CA ILE A 54 10.65 9.50 -5.08
C ILE A 54 10.26 8.23 -5.85
N ARG A 55 10.43 7.04 -5.23
CA ARG A 55 10.10 5.76 -5.88
C ARG A 55 8.62 5.64 -6.21
N GLU A 56 7.73 6.07 -5.32
CA GLU A 56 6.28 6.02 -5.58
C GLU A 56 5.88 7.02 -6.68
N ALA A 57 6.50 8.20 -6.74
CA ALA A 57 6.27 9.15 -7.82
C ALA A 57 6.71 8.58 -9.18
N GLU A 58 7.90 7.98 -9.26
CA GLU A 58 8.37 7.30 -10.49
C GLU A 58 7.46 6.16 -10.90
N LYS A 59 7.08 5.30 -9.95
CA LYS A 59 6.18 4.18 -10.20
C LYS A 59 4.80 4.65 -10.67
N ALA A 60 4.27 5.73 -10.10
CA ALA A 60 3.01 6.31 -10.54
C ALA A 60 3.10 6.83 -11.98
N ARG A 61 4.19 7.52 -12.35
CA ARG A 61 4.41 7.98 -13.74
C ARG A 61 4.47 6.81 -14.71
N LEU A 62 5.26 5.77 -14.40
CA LEU A 62 5.36 4.57 -15.23
C LEU A 62 4.02 3.84 -15.37
N LYS A 63 3.23 3.78 -14.29
CA LYS A 63 1.91 3.17 -14.33
C LYS A 63 0.96 3.94 -15.25
N GLN A 64 0.95 5.27 -15.17
CA GLN A 64 0.11 6.10 -16.05
C GLN A 64 0.52 5.96 -17.52
N GLU A 65 1.83 5.94 -17.81
CA GLU A 65 2.33 5.72 -19.16
C GLU A 65 1.92 4.35 -19.71
N LYS A 66 2.03 3.29 -18.90
CA LYS A 66 1.59 1.95 -19.29
C LYS A 66 0.10 1.87 -19.55
N LEU A 67 -0.72 2.44 -18.65
CA LEU A 67 -2.17 2.48 -18.83
C LEU A 67 -2.58 3.23 -20.10
N ALA A 68 -1.90 4.34 -20.41
CA ALA A 68 -2.13 5.07 -21.64
C ALA A 68 -1.80 4.24 -22.89
N ARG A 69 -0.66 3.54 -22.88
CA ARG A 69 -0.28 2.64 -23.98
C ARG A 69 -1.26 1.49 -24.17
N GLU A 70 -1.61 0.82 -23.07
CA GLU A 70 -2.57 -0.29 -23.08
C GLU A 70 -3.96 0.17 -23.56
N ALA A 71 -4.39 1.38 -23.20
CA ALA A 71 -5.66 1.93 -23.66
C ALA A 71 -5.66 2.20 -25.18
N VAL A 72 -4.57 2.75 -25.72
CA VAL A 72 -4.42 2.96 -27.17
C VAL A 72 -4.41 1.63 -27.92
N GLU A 73 -3.57 0.69 -27.48
CA GLU A 73 -3.46 -0.62 -28.12
C GLU A 73 -4.79 -1.39 -28.06
N LYS A 74 -5.52 -1.29 -26.95
CA LYS A 74 -6.84 -1.90 -26.83
C LYS A 74 -7.85 -1.25 -27.77
N ALA A 75 -7.87 0.07 -27.88
CA ALA A 75 -8.76 0.79 -28.80
C ALA A 75 -8.47 0.45 -30.27
N GLU A 76 -7.20 0.33 -30.65
CA GLU A 76 -6.79 -0.11 -31.99
C GLU A 76 -7.24 -1.54 -32.28
N ARG A 77 -7.05 -2.46 -31.33
CA ARG A 77 -7.51 -3.86 -31.47
C ARG A 77 -9.03 -3.97 -31.58
N GLU A 78 -9.77 -3.21 -30.78
CA GLU A 78 -11.23 -3.17 -30.84
C GLU A 78 -11.73 -2.59 -32.15
N ALA A 79 -11.13 -1.50 -32.65
CA ALA A 79 -11.47 -0.91 -33.94
C ALA A 79 -11.19 -1.86 -35.11
N ALA A 80 -10.06 -2.58 -35.08
CA ALA A 80 -9.72 -3.57 -36.11
C ALA A 80 -10.68 -4.78 -36.08
N ALA A 81 -11.05 -5.26 -34.90
CA ALA A 81 -12.01 -6.35 -34.75
C ALA A 81 -13.41 -5.95 -35.23
N GLU A 82 -13.83 -4.72 -34.94
CA GLU A 82 -15.11 -4.18 -35.39
C GLU A 82 -15.16 -3.99 -36.91
N ALA A 83 -14.10 -3.45 -37.51
CA ALA A 83 -13.99 -3.32 -38.96
C ALA A 83 -14.02 -4.69 -39.66
N ALA A 84 -13.35 -5.70 -39.09
CA ALA A 84 -13.38 -7.07 -39.61
C ALA A 84 -14.79 -7.70 -39.51
N ARG A 85 -15.52 -7.41 -38.43
CA ARG A 85 -16.91 -7.86 -38.27
C ARG A 85 -17.82 -7.24 -39.33
N ILE A 86 -17.75 -5.92 -39.51
CA ILE A 86 -18.55 -5.20 -40.52
C ILE A 86 -18.25 -5.75 -41.92
N ALA A 87 -16.98 -5.91 -42.27
CA ALA A 87 -16.60 -6.45 -43.58
C ALA A 87 -17.10 -7.89 -43.80
N ALA A 88 -17.09 -8.74 -42.76
CA ALA A 88 -17.64 -10.09 -42.83
C ALA A 88 -19.17 -10.09 -42.97
N GLU A 89 -19.87 -9.20 -42.27
CA GLU A 89 -21.32 -9.03 -42.39
C GLU A 89 -21.70 -8.53 -43.79
N GLU A 90 -20.99 -7.55 -44.34
CA GLU A 90 -21.21 -7.05 -45.70
C GLU A 90 -20.96 -8.12 -46.77
N ALA A 91 -19.89 -8.90 -46.63
CA ALA A 91 -19.60 -10.02 -47.55
C ALA A 91 -20.71 -11.08 -47.49
N ALA A 92 -21.21 -11.43 -46.30
CA ALA A 92 -22.30 -12.38 -46.15
C ALA A 92 -23.64 -11.88 -46.73
N GLN A 93 -23.89 -10.57 -46.69
CA GLN A 93 -25.07 -9.95 -47.33
C GLN A 93 -24.94 -9.90 -48.86
N ALA A 94 -23.73 -9.74 -49.39
CA ALA A 94 -23.49 -9.71 -50.84
C ALA A 94 -23.55 -11.09 -51.50
N GLU A 95 -23.33 -12.16 -50.74
CA GLU A 95 -23.43 -13.55 -51.22
C GLU A 95 -24.84 -14.16 -51.11
N ALA A 96 -25.81 -13.47 -50.49
CA ALA A 96 -27.20 -13.90 -50.32
C ALA A 96 -28.13 -13.31 -51.39
#